data_AF-V7I289-F1
#
_entry.id   AF-V7I289-F1
#
_cell.length_a   1.000
_cell.length_b   1.000
_cell.length_c   1.000
_cell.angle_alpha   90.00
_cell.angle_beta   90.00
_cell.angle_gamma   90.00
#
_symmetry.space_group_name_H-M   'P 1'
#
loop_
_entity.id
_entity.type
_entity.pdbx_description
1 polymer ?
#
loop_
_entity_poly.entity_id
_entity_poly.type
_entity_poly.pdbx_seq_one_letter_code
_entity_poly.pdbx_strand_id
1 'polypeptide(L)'
;MFKTFKTGGVTTTIEISEEGKVTYAVGKKKTTFDLSECDSFTYEFEATDEKCEITEEMITETEGVEPWLWLVISKGEERLEYNNNQTESRRHHSYSDQNDKFDTLMADEDALDMVLANLEKEAVRKAIQALEPQQQELVMDIYFRGLSMADVARRDGVYKSSVTKRMNRIIEQLSKKLKKF
;
A
#
# COMPACT_ATOMS: atom_id res chain seq x y z
N MET A 1 -18.99 27.96 -37.35
CA MET A 1 -17.63 27.97 -37.94
C MET A 1 -17.15 26.52 -38.12
N PHE A 2 -16.42 26.19 -39.19
CA PHE A 2 -15.84 24.86 -39.40
C PHE A 2 -14.35 24.98 -39.74
N LYS A 3 -13.48 24.29 -38.99
CA LYS A 3 -12.03 24.26 -39.22
C LYS A 3 -11.53 22.80 -39.21
N THR A 4 -10.56 22.50 -40.05
CA THR A 4 -9.95 21.17 -40.17
C THR A 4 -8.44 21.26 -40.18
N PHE A 5 -7.79 20.44 -39.37
CA PHE A 5 -6.35 20.32 -39.24
C PHE A 5 -5.89 18.90 -39.54
N LYS A 6 -4.70 18.75 -40.10
CA LYS A 6 -4.08 17.45 -40.35
C LYS A 6 -2.75 17.38 -39.63
N THR A 7 -2.64 16.49 -38.66
CA THR A 7 -1.43 16.31 -37.86
C THR A 7 -1.09 14.83 -37.80
N GLY A 8 0.12 14.44 -38.23
CA GLY A 8 0.59 13.05 -38.12
C GLY A 8 -0.28 11.99 -38.82
N GLY A 9 -1.04 12.37 -39.86
CA GLY A 9 -1.96 11.47 -40.57
C GLY A 9 -3.36 11.35 -39.95
N VAL A 10 -3.60 11.99 -38.80
CA VAL A 10 -4.93 12.10 -38.17
C VAL A 10 -5.56 13.44 -38.53
N THR A 11 -6.85 13.42 -38.85
CA THR A 11 -7.62 14.63 -39.14
C THR A 11 -8.37 15.07 -37.89
N THR A 12 -8.16 16.32 -37.49
CA THR A 12 -8.88 16.99 -36.41
C THR A 12 -9.87 17.97 -37.01
N THR A 13 -11.13 17.90 -36.59
CA THR A 13 -12.21 18.78 -37.05
C THR A 13 -12.84 19.50 -35.88
N ILE A 14 -13.08 20.79 -36.05
CA ILE A 14 -13.71 21.67 -35.07
C ILE A 14 -14.92 22.33 -35.72
N GLU A 15 -16.11 22.04 -35.18
CA GLU A 15 -17.36 22.65 -35.62
C GLU A 15 -17.94 23.48 -34.48
N ILE A 16 -18.25 24.76 -34.73
CA ILE A 16 -18.88 25.66 -33.77
C ILE A 16 -20.27 26.00 -34.28
N SER A 17 -21.30 25.63 -33.51
CA SER A 17 -22.71 25.95 -33.81
C SER A 17 -23.03 27.40 -33.48
N GLU A 18 -24.13 27.91 -34.03
CA GLU A 18 -24.62 29.27 -33.74
C GLU A 18 -25.01 29.46 -32.26
N GLU A 19 -25.31 28.37 -31.56
CA GLU A 19 -25.61 28.34 -30.12
C GLU A 19 -24.35 28.39 -29.24
N GLY A 20 -23.15 28.46 -29.83
CA GLY A 20 -21.89 28.50 -29.08
C GLY A 20 -21.38 27.12 -28.62
N LYS A 21 -21.91 26.02 -29.17
CA LYS A 21 -21.42 24.67 -28.88
C LYS A 21 -20.30 24.28 -29.83
N VAL A 22 -19.23 23.76 -29.27
CA VAL A 22 -18.08 23.24 -30.00
C VAL A 22 -18.18 21.73 -30.08
N THR A 23 -18.10 21.17 -31.29
CA THR A 23 -17.88 19.76 -31.54
C THR A 23 -16.44 19.58 -31.99
N TYR A 24 -15.65 18.90 -31.17
CA TYR A 24 -14.25 18.58 -31.42
C TYR A 24 -14.13 17.10 -31.75
N ALA A 25 -13.52 16.75 -32.89
CA ALA A 25 -13.29 15.37 -33.27
C ALA A 25 -11.88 15.14 -33.80
N VAL A 26 -11.29 14.01 -33.39
CA VAL A 26 -9.95 13.55 -33.75
C VAL A 26 -10.07 12.11 -34.22
N GLY A 27 -9.96 11.89 -35.53
CA GLY A 27 -10.18 10.57 -36.13
C GLY A 27 -11.58 10.01 -35.85
N LYS A 28 -11.67 8.95 -35.02
CA LYS A 28 -12.95 8.31 -34.63
C LYS A 28 -13.53 8.84 -33.32
N LYS A 29 -12.74 9.59 -32.54
CA LYS A 29 -13.15 10.11 -31.22
C LYS A 29 -13.75 11.50 -31.40
N LYS A 30 -14.81 11.80 -30.65
CA LYS A 30 -15.45 13.12 -30.66
C LYS A 30 -15.96 13.51 -29.28
N THR A 31 -16.01 14.81 -29.02
CA THR A 31 -16.53 15.41 -27.79
C THR A 31 -17.23 16.72 -28.11
N THR A 32 -18.14 17.14 -27.23
CA THR A 32 -18.87 18.40 -27.34
C THR A 32 -18.76 19.15 -26.03
N PHE A 33 -18.58 20.47 -26.11
CA PHE A 33 -18.47 21.39 -24.98
C PHE A 33 -18.88 22.81 -25.39
N ASP A 34 -19.12 23.68 -24.42
CA ASP A 34 -19.53 25.06 -24.68
C ASP A 34 -18.29 25.95 -24.88
N LEU A 35 -18.36 26.86 -25.85
CA LEU A 35 -17.24 27.75 -26.17
C LEU A 35 -16.88 28.67 -24.99
N SER A 36 -17.85 29.00 -24.14
CA SER A 36 -17.64 29.77 -22.91
C SER A 36 -16.80 29.05 -21.86
N GLU A 37 -16.50 27.76 -22.04
CA GLU A 37 -15.62 27.00 -21.14
C GLU A 37 -14.14 27.08 -21.58
N CYS A 38 -13.82 27.87 -22.61
CA CYS A 38 -12.50 27.91 -23.26
C CYS A 38 -11.75 29.23 -23.00
N ASP A 39 -11.66 29.65 -21.75
CA ASP A 39 -11.00 30.92 -21.38
C ASP A 39 -9.48 30.76 -21.15
N SER A 40 -9.07 29.61 -20.60
CA SER A 40 -7.67 29.27 -20.33
C SER A 40 -7.48 27.76 -20.33
N PHE A 41 -6.23 27.30 -20.40
CA PHE A 41 -5.88 25.92 -20.07
C PHE A 41 -4.67 25.89 -19.14
N THR A 42 -4.61 24.87 -18.29
CA THR A 42 -3.47 24.67 -17.38
C THR A 42 -2.50 23.69 -17.99
N TYR A 43 -1.21 24.04 -18.00
CA TYR A 43 -0.13 23.13 -18.35
C TYR A 43 0.69 22.82 -17.10
N GLU A 44 0.95 21.54 -16.88
CA GLU A 44 1.73 21.03 -15.75
C GLU A 44 3.09 20.55 -16.25
N PHE A 45 4.17 21.11 -15.71
CA PHE A 45 5.53 20.75 -16.10
C PHE A 45 5.98 19.52 -15.31
N GLU A 46 6.12 18.37 -15.99
CA GLU A 46 6.50 17.08 -15.38
C GLU A 46 7.79 17.14 -14.54
N ALA A 47 8.72 18.03 -14.88
CA ALA A 47 10.02 18.13 -14.21
C ALA A 47 10.01 18.93 -12.90
N THR A 48 9.04 19.82 -12.70
CA THR A 48 9.06 20.80 -11.61
C THR A 48 7.79 20.79 -10.75
N ASP A 49 6.76 20.02 -11.15
CA ASP A 49 5.42 20.02 -10.51
C ASP A 49 4.76 21.41 -10.48
N GLU A 50 5.24 22.31 -11.34
CA GLU A 50 4.73 23.67 -11.48
C GLU A 50 3.57 23.69 -12.47
N LYS A 51 2.50 24.41 -12.11
CA LYS A 51 1.30 24.61 -12.94
C LYS A 51 1.30 26.02 -13.48
N CYS A 52 1.19 26.15 -14.79
CA CYS A 52 1.06 27.43 -15.49
C CYS A 52 -0.31 27.51 -16.16
N GLU A 53 -1.05 28.56 -15.89
CA GLU A 53 -2.28 28.87 -16.59
C GLU A 53 -1.96 29.69 -17.83
N ILE A 54 -2.32 29.16 -19.01
CA ILE A 54 -2.08 29.77 -20.30
C ILE A 54 -3.40 30.35 -20.80
N THR A 55 -3.42 31.69 -20.95
CA THR A 55 -4.53 32.45 -21.53
C THR A 55 -4.25 32.79 -22.99
N GLU A 56 -5.26 33.27 -23.73
CA GLU A 56 -5.11 33.65 -25.15
C GLU A 56 -3.97 34.66 -25.38
N GLU A 57 -3.79 35.62 -24.46
CA GLU A 57 -2.78 36.68 -24.57
C GLU A 57 -1.35 36.15 -24.55
N MET A 58 -1.14 34.96 -23.98
CA MET A 58 0.15 34.30 -23.89
C MET A 58 0.48 33.49 -25.15
N ILE A 59 -0.45 33.38 -26.10
CA ILE A 59 -0.34 32.54 -27.29
C ILE A 59 -0.09 33.42 -28.52
N THR A 60 0.99 33.15 -29.24
CA THR A 60 1.27 33.79 -30.52
C THR A 60 0.60 33.04 -31.66
N GLU A 61 0.10 33.78 -32.65
CA GLU A 61 -0.40 33.19 -33.90
C GLU A 61 0.70 32.31 -34.52
N THR A 62 0.34 31.07 -34.82
CA THR A 62 1.25 30.06 -35.37
C THR A 62 0.65 29.58 -36.68
N GLU A 63 1.44 29.51 -37.76
CA GLU A 63 1.08 29.06 -39.12
C GLU A 63 -0.42 28.74 -39.37
N GLY A 64 -1.27 29.77 -39.44
CA GLY A 64 -2.69 29.64 -39.82
C GLY A 64 -3.65 29.16 -38.71
N VAL A 65 -3.20 29.12 -37.46
CA VAL A 65 -4.00 28.82 -36.26
C VAL A 65 -4.09 30.07 -35.40
N GLU A 66 -5.31 30.59 -35.27
CA GLU A 66 -5.62 31.75 -34.44
C GLU A 66 -5.43 31.41 -32.94
N PRO A 67 -4.92 32.34 -32.10
CA PRO A 67 -4.62 32.09 -30.69
C PRO A 67 -5.77 31.46 -29.88
N TRP A 68 -7.00 31.98 -29.98
CA TRP A 68 -8.17 31.41 -29.30
C TRP A 68 -8.46 29.94 -29.70
N LEU A 69 -8.06 29.51 -30.90
CA LEU A 69 -8.31 28.15 -31.37
C LEU A 69 -7.44 27.13 -30.63
N TRP A 70 -6.29 27.55 -30.10
CA TRP A 70 -5.48 26.72 -29.22
C TRP A 70 -6.22 26.38 -27.93
N LEU A 71 -6.95 27.33 -27.34
CA LEU A 71 -7.76 27.07 -26.14
C LEU A 71 -8.82 26.01 -26.42
N VAL A 72 -9.48 26.10 -27.57
CA VAL A 72 -10.48 25.12 -28.02
C VAL A 72 -9.87 23.74 -28.26
N ILE A 73 -8.69 23.67 -28.89
CA ILE A 73 -7.97 22.41 -29.13
C ILE A 73 -7.56 21.78 -27.79
N SER A 74 -6.94 22.55 -26.89
CA SER A 74 -6.53 22.08 -25.56
C SER A 74 -7.72 21.52 -24.78
N LYS A 75 -8.86 22.23 -24.78
CA LYS A 75 -10.08 21.76 -24.13
C LYS A 75 -10.64 20.49 -24.75
N GLY A 76 -10.58 20.41 -26.08
CA GLY A 76 -10.97 19.23 -26.84
C GLY A 76 -10.15 18.00 -26.48
N GLU A 77 -8.82 18.12 -26.46
CA GLU A 77 -7.88 17.05 -26.09
C GLU A 77 -8.07 16.60 -24.64
N GLU A 78 -8.15 17.53 -23.67
CA GLU A 78 -8.42 17.23 -22.25
C GLU A 78 -9.67 16.36 -22.10
N ARG A 79 -10.77 16.74 -22.77
CA ARG A 79 -12.03 15.96 -22.71
C ARG A 79 -11.92 14.61 -23.41
N LEU A 80 -11.17 14.51 -24.51
CA LEU A 80 -10.96 13.23 -25.19
C LEU A 80 -10.12 12.28 -24.33
N GLU A 81 -9.09 12.80 -23.66
CA GLU A 81 -8.26 12.05 -22.72
C GLU A 81 -9.10 11.57 -21.53
N TYR A 82 -9.87 12.46 -20.90
CA TYR A 82 -10.78 12.12 -19.82
C TYR A 82 -11.76 11.00 -20.23
N ASN A 83 -12.40 11.13 -21.40
CA ASN A 83 -13.32 10.11 -21.91
C ASN A 83 -12.62 8.78 -22.17
N ASN A 84 -11.37 8.81 -22.64
CA ASN A 84 -10.56 7.62 -22.84
C ASN A 84 -10.22 6.95 -21.51
N ASN A 85 -9.70 7.70 -20.54
CA ASN A 85 -9.36 7.20 -19.22
C ASN A 85 -10.59 6.62 -18.51
N GLN A 86 -11.75 7.27 -18.63
CA GLN A 86 -13.02 6.78 -18.09
C GLN A 86 -13.53 5.52 -18.81
N THR A 87 -13.19 5.34 -20.08
CA THR A 87 -13.52 4.11 -20.82
C THR A 87 -12.60 2.96 -20.41
N GLU A 88 -11.31 3.23 -20.25
CA GLU A 88 -10.31 2.25 -19.81
C GLU A 88 -10.56 1.80 -18.37
N SER A 89 -10.80 2.74 -17.44
CA SER A 89 -11.08 2.45 -16.03
C SER A 89 -12.36 1.64 -15.78
N ARG A 90 -13.35 1.74 -16.68
CA ARG A 90 -14.57 0.92 -16.64
C ARG A 90 -14.35 -0.52 -17.12
N ARG A 91 -13.30 -0.77 -17.90
CA ARG A 91 -12.99 -2.08 -18.50
C ARG A 91 -11.87 -2.81 -17.77
N HIS A 92 -11.04 -2.05 -17.06
CA HIS A 92 -9.86 -2.54 -16.37
C HIS A 92 -9.86 -2.01 -14.94
N HIS A 93 -9.79 -2.93 -13.97
CA HIS A 93 -9.34 -2.59 -12.63
C HIS A 93 -7.82 -2.61 -12.65
N SER A 94 -7.17 -1.53 -12.21
CA SER A 94 -5.73 -1.52 -12.00
C SER A 94 -5.37 -2.60 -10.99
N TYR A 95 -4.51 -3.55 -11.38
CA TYR A 95 -3.96 -4.54 -10.44
C TYR A 95 -3.07 -3.88 -9.38
N SER A 96 -2.58 -2.66 -9.63
CA SER A 96 -1.86 -1.85 -8.64
C SER A 96 -2.74 -1.48 -7.46
N ASP A 97 -4.01 -1.11 -7.71
CA ASP A 97 -4.96 -0.72 -6.65
C ASP A 97 -5.50 -1.95 -5.89
N GLN A 98 -5.33 -3.16 -6.43
CA GLN A 98 -5.59 -4.41 -5.70
C GLN A 98 -4.38 -4.91 -4.92
N ASN A 99 -3.22 -4.23 -5.03
CA ASN A 99 -2.01 -4.58 -4.30
C ASN A 99 -1.96 -3.99 -2.88
N ASP A 100 -3.07 -3.41 -2.38
CA ASP A 100 -3.29 -3.13 -0.94
C ASP A 100 -3.13 -4.39 -0.06
N LYS A 101 -3.11 -5.58 -0.67
CA LYS A 101 -2.80 -6.83 0.01
C LYS A 101 -1.31 -7.08 0.21
N PHE A 102 -0.41 -6.29 -0.38
CA PHE A 102 1.03 -6.45 -0.15
C PHE A 102 1.39 -6.08 1.30
N ASP A 103 0.79 -5.01 1.84
CA ASP A 103 0.86 -4.67 3.27
C ASP A 103 0.20 -5.76 4.15
N THR A 104 -0.84 -6.42 3.63
CA THR A 104 -1.47 -7.57 4.32
C THR A 104 -0.58 -8.81 4.34
N LEU A 105 0.22 -9.04 3.30
CA LEU A 105 1.18 -10.15 3.20
C LEU A 105 2.43 -9.90 4.06
N MET A 106 2.83 -8.64 4.25
CA MET A 106 3.92 -8.31 5.19
C MET A 106 3.51 -8.53 6.66
N ALA A 107 2.21 -8.50 6.98
CA ALA A 107 1.71 -8.89 8.29
C ALA A 107 1.74 -10.42 8.53
N ASP A 108 1.92 -11.24 7.48
CA ASP A 108 2.00 -12.70 7.63
C ASP A 108 3.37 -13.17 8.13
N GLU A 109 4.44 -12.38 7.98
CA GLU A 109 5.76 -12.71 8.57
C GLU A 109 5.66 -12.71 10.12
N ASP A 110 4.93 -11.75 10.69
CA ASP A 110 4.57 -11.73 12.11
C ASP A 110 3.65 -12.90 12.51
N ALA A 111 2.78 -13.36 11.60
CA ALA A 111 1.86 -14.46 11.88
C ALA A 111 2.59 -15.81 12.03
N LEU A 112 3.58 -16.08 11.17
CA LEU A 112 4.41 -17.29 11.28
C LEU A 112 5.24 -17.29 12.56
N ASP A 113 5.87 -16.18 12.89
CA ASP A 113 6.63 -16.03 14.14
C ASP A 113 5.73 -16.16 15.37
N MET A 114 4.51 -15.61 15.32
CA MET A 114 3.53 -15.79 16.39
C MET A 114 3.11 -17.26 16.56
N VAL A 115 2.91 -17.99 15.46
CA VAL A 115 2.58 -19.42 15.48
C VAL A 115 3.74 -20.24 16.03
N LEU A 116 4.97 -19.97 15.59
CA LEU A 116 6.17 -20.63 16.10
C LEU A 116 6.35 -20.37 17.60
N ALA A 117 6.22 -19.12 18.05
CA ALA A 117 6.31 -18.77 19.46
C ALA A 117 5.21 -19.46 20.30
N ASN A 118 4.01 -19.63 19.75
CA ASN A 118 2.94 -20.36 20.44
C ASN A 118 3.23 -21.86 20.52
N LEU A 119 3.76 -22.47 19.46
CA LEU A 119 4.19 -23.88 19.46
C LEU A 119 5.33 -24.13 20.46
N GLU A 120 6.33 -23.25 20.53
CA GLU A 120 7.41 -23.33 21.50
C GLU A 120 6.89 -23.22 22.94
N LYS A 121 5.98 -22.26 23.20
CA LYS A 121 5.33 -22.11 24.51
C LYS A 121 4.54 -23.36 24.89
N GLU A 122 3.80 -23.96 23.97
CA GLU A 122 3.08 -25.20 24.21
C GLU A 122 4.02 -26.37 24.51
N ALA A 123 5.13 -26.50 23.77
CA ALA A 123 6.13 -27.53 23.99
C ALA A 123 6.75 -27.40 25.39
N VAL A 124 7.12 -26.18 25.81
CA VAL A 124 7.62 -25.90 27.16
C VAL A 124 6.57 -26.25 28.22
N ARG A 125 5.30 -25.87 28.00
CA ARG A 125 4.21 -26.17 28.94
C ARG A 125 3.99 -27.67 29.11
N LYS A 126 3.98 -28.43 28.01
CA LYS A 126 3.90 -29.90 28.04
C LYS A 126 5.11 -30.53 28.71
N ALA A 127 6.31 -30.00 28.48
CA ALA A 127 7.53 -30.50 29.12
C ALA A 127 7.51 -30.31 30.64
N ILE A 128 7.02 -29.15 31.12
CA ILE A 128 6.85 -28.86 32.56
C ILE A 128 5.79 -29.79 33.17
N GLN A 129 4.64 -29.99 32.51
CA GLN A 129 3.59 -30.90 33.00
C GLN A 129 4.06 -32.35 33.14
N ALA A 130 5.07 -32.75 32.36
CA ALA A 130 5.65 -34.10 32.40
C ALA A 130 6.77 -34.27 33.44
N LEU A 131 7.06 -33.25 34.27
CA LEU A 131 7.95 -33.34 35.43
C LEU A 131 7.19 -33.86 36.66
N GLU A 132 7.92 -34.30 37.68
CA GLU A 132 7.31 -34.67 38.97
C GLU A 132 6.74 -33.42 39.68
N PRO A 133 5.66 -33.55 40.50
CA PRO A 133 5.02 -32.40 41.14
C PRO A 133 5.98 -31.52 41.95
N GLN A 134 6.95 -32.13 42.64
CA GLN A 134 7.95 -31.40 43.43
C GLN A 134 8.93 -30.61 42.55
N GLN A 135 9.21 -31.09 41.33
CA GLN A 135 10.05 -30.40 40.37
C GLN A 135 9.28 -29.25 39.70
N GLN A 136 8.01 -29.45 39.39
CA GLN A 136 7.13 -28.40 38.87
C GLN A 136 7.06 -27.24 39.86
N GLU A 137 6.85 -27.52 41.14
CA GLU A 137 6.76 -26.49 42.17
C GLU A 137 8.05 -25.68 42.30
N LEU A 138 9.21 -26.34 42.19
CA LEU A 138 10.51 -25.65 42.20
C LEU A 138 10.69 -24.73 40.98
N VAL A 139 10.21 -25.13 39.80
CA VAL A 139 10.20 -24.29 38.59
C VAL A 139 9.27 -23.09 38.78
N MET A 140 8.09 -23.31 39.35
CA MET A 140 7.11 -22.26 39.65
C MET A 140 7.66 -21.23 40.66
N ASP A 141 8.29 -21.71 41.72
CA ASP A 141 8.93 -20.85 42.74
C ASP A 141 9.97 -19.90 42.13
N ILE A 142 10.84 -20.42 41.26
CA ILE A 142 11.97 -19.65 40.73
C ILE A 142 11.53 -18.72 39.59
N TYR A 143 10.83 -19.25 38.58
CA TYR A 143 10.57 -18.50 37.34
C TYR A 143 9.25 -17.73 37.34
N PHE A 144 8.25 -18.17 38.11
CA PHE A 144 6.93 -17.52 38.13
C PHE A 144 6.72 -16.69 39.40
N ARG A 145 7.18 -17.17 40.56
CA ARG A 145 7.07 -16.46 41.85
C ARG A 145 8.30 -15.60 42.18
N GLY A 146 9.37 -15.69 41.39
CA GLY A 146 10.57 -14.86 41.54
C GLY A 146 11.40 -15.16 42.79
N LEU A 147 11.23 -16.33 43.42
CA LEU A 147 12.00 -16.70 44.60
C LEU A 147 13.44 -17.03 44.22
N SER A 148 14.40 -16.54 45.00
CA SER A 148 15.79 -16.94 44.81
C SER A 148 16.00 -18.39 45.26
N MET A 149 17.00 -19.07 44.69
CA MET A 149 17.38 -20.41 45.16
C MET A 149 17.76 -20.43 46.65
N ALA A 150 18.20 -19.30 47.22
CA ALA A 150 18.52 -19.18 48.63
C ALA A 150 17.25 -19.10 49.50
N ASP A 151 16.19 -18.45 49.02
CA ASP A 151 14.92 -18.36 49.75
C ASP A 151 14.21 -19.71 49.77
N VAL A 152 14.22 -20.43 48.63
CA VAL A 152 13.72 -21.81 48.56
C VAL A 152 14.51 -22.73 49.49
N ALA A 153 15.85 -22.59 49.52
CA ALA A 153 16.70 -23.35 50.42
C ALA A 153 16.38 -23.09 51.90
N ARG A 154 16.14 -21.82 52.27
CA ARG A 154 15.75 -21.43 53.62
C ARG A 154 14.39 -21.99 54.01
N ARG A 155 13.41 -21.96 53.10
CA ARG A 155 12.07 -22.53 53.30
C ARG A 155 12.12 -24.05 53.52
N ASP A 156 12.88 -24.75 52.68
CA ASP A 156 12.98 -26.21 52.69
C ASP A 156 13.95 -26.74 53.77
N GLY A 157 14.70 -25.86 54.45
CA GLY A 157 15.70 -26.26 55.47
C GLY A 157 16.93 -26.95 54.89
N VAL A 158 17.30 -26.66 53.64
CA VAL A 158 18.42 -27.30 52.93
C VAL A 158 19.49 -26.30 52.52
N TYR A 159 20.67 -26.80 52.14
CA TYR A 159 21.72 -25.96 51.56
C TYR A 159 21.34 -25.47 50.16
N LYS A 160 21.70 -24.21 49.84
CA LYS A 160 21.50 -23.61 48.50
C LYS A 160 22.04 -24.49 47.37
N SER A 161 23.21 -25.11 47.58
CA SER A 161 23.84 -26.02 46.60
C SER A 161 22.97 -27.22 46.26
N SER A 162 22.17 -27.71 47.21
CA SER A 162 21.19 -28.79 46.98
C SER A 162 20.05 -28.33 46.08
N VAL A 163 19.53 -27.11 46.26
CA VAL A 163 18.51 -26.53 45.38
C VAL A 163 19.07 -26.32 43.98
N THR A 164 20.29 -25.78 43.85
CA THR A 164 20.93 -25.58 42.54
C THR A 164 21.14 -26.90 41.79
N LYS A 165 21.61 -27.95 42.47
CA LYS A 165 21.74 -29.29 41.86
C LYS A 165 20.40 -29.86 41.42
N ARG A 166 19.35 -29.71 42.24
CA ARG A 166 17.97 -30.11 41.87
C ARG A 166 17.51 -29.36 40.62
N MET A 167 17.72 -28.04 40.58
CA MET A 167 17.31 -27.20 39.46
C MET A 167 18.04 -27.55 38.15
N ASN A 168 19.36 -27.79 38.22
CA ASN A 168 20.14 -28.20 37.05
C ASN A 168 19.64 -29.52 36.45
N ARG A 169 19.29 -30.50 37.30
CA ARG A 169 18.69 -31.76 36.83
C ARG A 169 17.34 -31.53 36.14
N ILE A 170 16.53 -30.60 36.65
CA ILE A 170 15.25 -30.26 36.02
C ILE A 170 15.49 -29.63 34.64
N ILE A 171 16.44 -28.69 34.53
CA ILE A 171 16.80 -28.07 33.24
C ILE A 171 17.31 -29.12 32.24
N GLU A 172 18.16 -30.06 32.68
CA GLU A 172 18.59 -31.19 31.83
C GLU A 172 17.42 -32.07 31.38
N GLN A 173 16.45 -32.34 32.26
CA GLN A 173 15.26 -33.11 31.89
C GLN A 173 14.37 -32.36 30.90
N LEU A 174 14.15 -31.06 31.12
CA LEU A 174 13.37 -30.21 30.20
C LEU A 174 14.04 -30.12 28.83
N SER A 175 15.35 -29.86 28.77
CA SER A 175 16.09 -29.82 27.50
C SER A 175 16.03 -31.15 26.73
N LYS A 176 16.10 -32.29 27.42
CA LYS A 176 15.94 -33.61 26.79
C LYS A 176 14.52 -33.83 26.24
N LYS A 177 13.49 -33.33 26.93
CA LYS A 177 12.10 -33.41 26.47
C LYS A 177 11.84 -32.48 25.29
N LEU A 178 12.42 -31.28 25.29
CA LEU A 178 12.26 -30.30 24.22
C LEU A 178 13.02 -30.69 22.94
N LYS A 179 14.18 -31.35 23.04
CA LYS A 179 14.91 -31.90 21.88
C LYS A 179 14.19 -33.06 21.16
N LYS A 180 13.13 -33.61 21.75
CA LYS A 180 12.31 -34.68 21.15
C LYS A 180 11.12 -34.17 20.35
N PHE A 181 10.80 -32.88 20.48
CA PHE A 181 9.90 -32.17 19.58
C PHE A 181 10.71 -31.62 18.42
#